data_AF-A0A9C9MZC4-F1
#
_entry.id   AF-A0A9C9MZC4-F1
#
_cell.length_a   1.000
_cell.length_b   1.000
_cell.length_c   1.000
_cell.angle_alpha   90.00
_cell.angle_beta   90.00
_cell.angle_gamma   90.00
#
_symmetry.space_group_name_H-M   'P 1'
#
loop_
_entity.id
_entity.type
_entity.pdbx_description
1 polymer ?
#
loop_
_entity_poly.entity_id
_entity_poly.type
_entity_poly.pdbx_seq_one_letter_code
_entity_poly.pdbx_strand_id
1 'polypeptide(L)'
;MCAGCRAASMTDSERIIPAAPASVELMVVNSRFIASAAPAFSVEEAKDFIQQVRRQYADASHNVPVFLIGHGSSVTAHCSDDGEPSGTAGRPALAVLQGSGLGDIAVVITRYFGGTKLGTGGLVRAYSDSMRAVLAAVPRARKVATVTAAFEMPYAFFERA
;
A
#
# COMPACT_ATOMS: atom_id res chain seq x y z
N MET A 1 -3.81 18.61 42.26
CA MET A 1 -2.97 17.41 41.99
C MET A 1 -3.82 16.44 41.18
N CYS A 2 -3.70 16.44 39.85
CA CYS A 2 -4.43 15.50 38.99
C CYS A 2 -3.45 14.44 38.48
N ALA A 3 -3.81 13.18 38.72
CA ALA A 3 -2.96 12.03 38.56
C ALA A 3 -2.83 11.62 37.08
N GLY A 4 -1.60 11.38 36.65
CA GLY A 4 -1.29 10.26 35.76
C GLY A 4 -1.78 10.32 34.31
N CYS A 5 -1.39 11.36 33.56
CA CYS A 5 -1.23 11.17 32.11
C CYS A 5 0.03 10.33 31.89
N ARG A 6 -0.10 9.00 31.86
CA ARG A 6 0.99 8.14 31.38
C ARG A 6 1.16 8.42 29.89
N ALA A 7 2.26 9.08 29.55
CA ALA A 7 2.74 9.13 28.17
C ALA A 7 2.81 7.69 27.66
N ALA A 8 1.94 7.34 26.71
CA ALA A 8 2.05 6.10 25.99
C ALA A 8 3.46 6.06 25.40
N SER A 9 4.22 5.01 25.75
CA SER A 9 5.58 4.80 25.29
C SER A 9 5.59 4.77 23.77
N MET A 10 5.95 5.90 23.18
CA MET A 10 6.17 6.08 21.74
C MET A 10 7.42 5.32 21.35
N THR A 11 7.27 4.05 20.97
CA THR A 11 8.18 3.47 19.97
C THR A 11 7.77 4.08 18.63
N ASP A 12 8.28 5.29 18.38
CA ASP A 12 8.20 6.00 17.10
C ASP A 12 9.13 5.30 16.10
N SER A 13 8.83 4.04 15.77
CA SER A 13 9.34 3.47 14.53
C SER A 13 8.66 4.25 13.41
N GLU A 14 9.43 5.10 12.73
CA GLU A 14 8.99 5.97 11.63
C GLU A 14 7.93 5.26 10.77
N ARG A 15 6.67 5.65 10.96
CA ARG A 15 5.54 5.09 10.20
C ARG A 15 5.51 5.75 8.84
N ILE A 16 6.34 5.24 7.93
CA ILE A 16 6.43 5.78 6.57
C ILE A 16 5.28 5.19 5.74
N ILE A 17 4.47 6.08 5.18
CA ILE A 17 3.31 5.75 4.36
C ILE A 17 3.41 6.45 3.00
N PRO A 18 2.73 5.93 1.96
CA PRO A 18 2.46 6.69 0.74
C PRO A 18 1.73 8.01 1.05
N ALA A 19 2.23 9.13 0.52
CA ALA A 19 1.62 10.45 0.67
C ALA A 19 0.54 10.72 -0.40
N ALA A 20 0.68 10.11 -1.57
CA ALA A 20 -0.23 10.23 -2.69
C ALA A 20 -0.20 8.96 -3.54
N PRO A 21 -1.24 8.71 -4.36
CA PRO A 21 -1.21 7.64 -5.34
C PRO A 21 -0.09 7.83 -6.38
N ALA A 22 0.44 6.72 -6.89
CA ALA A 22 1.38 6.72 -8.00
C ALA A 22 1.17 5.48 -8.87
N SER A 23 1.52 5.59 -10.16
CA SER A 23 1.53 4.46 -11.08
C SER A 23 2.80 4.42 -11.90
N VAL A 24 3.25 3.20 -12.20
CA VAL A 24 4.42 2.96 -13.06
C VAL A 24 4.10 1.82 -14.02
N GLU A 25 4.55 1.94 -15.26
CA GLU A 25 4.42 0.92 -16.28
C GLU A 25 5.79 0.30 -16.62
N LEU A 26 5.84 -1.03 -16.77
CA LEU A 26 6.99 -1.79 -17.23
C LEU A 26 6.59 -2.73 -18.38
N MET A 27 7.48 -2.86 -19.35
CA MET A 27 7.37 -3.82 -20.44
C MET A 27 8.36 -4.96 -20.24
N VAL A 28 7.88 -6.21 -20.19
CA VAL A 28 8.71 -7.40 -20.01
C VAL A 28 8.30 -8.46 -21.02
N VAL A 29 9.17 -8.74 -22.00
CA VAL A 29 8.95 -9.77 -23.03
C VAL A 29 7.55 -9.65 -23.66
N ASN A 30 7.24 -8.45 -24.18
CA ASN A 30 5.95 -8.05 -24.77
C ASN A 30 4.75 -7.99 -23.82
N SER A 31 4.86 -8.47 -22.58
CA SER A 31 3.83 -8.26 -21.57
C SER A 31 3.97 -6.87 -20.94
N ARG A 32 2.84 -6.19 -20.76
CA ARG A 32 2.75 -4.89 -20.10
C ARG A 32 2.30 -5.08 -18.65
N PHE A 33 3.01 -4.47 -17.72
CA PHE A 33 2.71 -4.48 -16.30
C PHE A 33 2.52 -3.04 -15.82
N ILE A 34 1.36 -2.73 -15.26
CA ILE A 34 1.02 -1.42 -14.71
C ILE A 34 0.83 -1.60 -13.20
N ALA A 35 1.77 -1.10 -12.42
CA ALA A 35 1.68 -1.10 -10.96
C ALA A 35 1.05 0.21 -10.49
N SER A 36 -0.13 0.12 -9.88
CA SER A 36 -0.85 1.26 -9.30
C SER A 36 -0.84 1.15 -7.79
N ALA A 37 -0.32 2.16 -7.09
CA ALA A 37 -0.24 2.20 -5.64
C ALA A 37 -1.00 3.41 -5.07
N ALA A 38 -1.62 3.24 -3.92
CA ALA A 38 -2.30 4.31 -3.20
C ALA A 38 -2.22 4.12 -1.67
N PRO A 39 -2.27 5.21 -0.89
CA PRO A 39 -2.49 5.11 0.55
C PRO A 39 -3.82 4.43 0.85
N ALA A 40 -3.80 3.55 1.85
CA ALA A 40 -5.00 2.90 2.38
C ALA A 40 -4.85 2.72 3.89
N PHE A 41 -5.80 3.24 4.66
CA PHE A 41 -5.75 3.25 6.13
C PHE A 41 -6.66 2.19 6.77
N SER A 42 -7.44 1.48 5.96
CA SER A 42 -8.30 0.37 6.36
C SER A 42 -8.31 -0.72 5.29
N VAL A 43 -8.77 -1.91 5.67
CA VAL A 43 -8.96 -3.02 4.73
C VAL A 43 -10.05 -2.69 3.72
N GLU A 44 -11.06 -1.94 4.15
CA GLU A 44 -12.17 -1.44 3.34
C GLU A 44 -11.67 -0.50 2.26
N GLU A 45 -10.86 0.52 2.61
CA GLU A 45 -10.24 1.43 1.64
C GLU A 45 -9.34 0.69 0.64
N ALA A 46 -8.58 -0.31 1.11
CA ALA A 46 -7.76 -1.13 0.23
C ALA A 46 -8.60 -1.92 -0.78
N LYS A 47 -9.73 -2.49 -0.33
CA LYS A 47 -10.67 -3.21 -1.20
C LYS A 47 -11.33 -2.27 -2.22
N ASP A 48 -11.72 -1.07 -1.79
CA ASP A 48 -12.31 -0.07 -2.67
C ASP A 48 -11.33 0.36 -3.76
N PHE A 49 -10.07 0.60 -3.40
CA PHE A 49 -9.01 0.87 -4.37
C PHE A 49 -8.81 -0.29 -5.35
N ILE A 50 -8.77 -1.53 -4.85
CA ILE A 50 -8.65 -2.72 -5.72
C ILE A 50 -9.81 -2.79 -6.73
N GLN A 51 -11.04 -2.52 -6.29
CA GLN A 51 -12.21 -2.52 -7.16
C GLN A 51 -12.16 -1.37 -8.17
N GLN A 52 -11.69 -0.19 -7.77
CA GLN A 52 -11.47 0.93 -8.68
C GLN A 52 -10.49 0.57 -9.79
N VAL A 53 -9.33 0.00 -9.46
CA VAL A 53 -8.32 -0.39 -10.45
C VAL A 53 -8.83 -1.52 -11.35
N ARG A 54 -9.55 -2.50 -10.80
CA ARG A 54 -10.19 -3.57 -11.60
C ARG A 54 -11.22 -3.03 -12.59
N ARG A 55 -11.97 -2.00 -12.23
CA ARG A 55 -12.92 -1.33 -13.16
C ARG A 55 -12.17 -0.52 -14.21
N GLN A 56 -11.10 0.17 -13.84
CA GLN A 56 -10.28 0.95 -14.75
C GLN A 56 -9.60 0.07 -15.81
N TYR A 57 -9.09 -1.10 -15.42
CA TYR A 57 -8.43 -2.06 -16.30
C TYR A 57 -9.22 -3.38 -16.38
N ALA A 58 -10.50 -3.28 -16.72
CA ALA A 58 -11.40 -4.43 -16.80
C ALA A 58 -11.06 -5.39 -17.95
N ASP A 59 -10.32 -4.92 -18.94
CA ASP A 59 -9.84 -5.68 -20.10
C ASP A 59 -8.44 -6.31 -19.89
N ALA A 60 -7.83 -6.09 -18.73
CA ALA A 60 -6.54 -6.68 -18.40
C ALA A 60 -6.63 -8.20 -18.22
N SER A 61 -5.51 -8.89 -18.45
CA SER A 61 -5.43 -10.33 -18.26
C SER A 61 -5.52 -10.72 -16.78
N HIS A 62 -4.83 -9.98 -15.92
CA HIS A 62 -4.82 -10.18 -14.47
C HIS A 62 -4.68 -8.83 -13.76
N ASN A 63 -5.37 -8.66 -12.63
CA ASN A 63 -5.30 -7.52 -11.72
C ASN A 63 -4.91 -8.02 -10.32
N VAL A 64 -3.61 -8.21 -10.11
CA VAL A 64 -3.02 -8.85 -8.91
C VAL A 64 -2.99 -7.86 -7.75
N PRO A 65 -3.84 -8.02 -6.71
CA PRO A 65 -3.89 -7.10 -5.59
C PRO A 65 -2.90 -7.50 -4.49
N VAL A 66 -2.27 -6.50 -3.88
CA VAL A 66 -1.39 -6.63 -2.72
C VAL A 66 -1.60 -5.43 -1.80
N PHE A 67 -1.87 -5.65 -0.52
CA PHE A 67 -1.94 -4.54 0.44
C PHE A 67 -1.29 -4.89 1.78
N LEU A 68 -0.87 -3.84 2.47
CA LEU A 68 -0.33 -3.90 3.82
C LEU A 68 -0.93 -2.74 4.62
N ILE A 69 -1.79 -3.06 5.59
CA ILE A 69 -2.49 -2.08 6.43
C ILE A 69 -1.99 -2.21 7.86
N GLY A 70 -1.70 -1.08 8.50
CA GLY A 70 -1.10 -1.03 9.83
C GLY A 70 0.43 -0.97 9.82
N HIS A 71 1.01 -0.99 11.01
CA HIS A 71 2.45 -0.89 11.25
C HIS A 71 2.86 -1.78 12.43
N GLY A 72 4.12 -2.24 12.43
CA GLY A 72 4.69 -3.02 13.54
C GLY A 72 4.00 -4.39 13.72
N SER A 73 3.56 -4.68 14.94
CA SER A 73 2.92 -5.95 15.30
C SER A 73 1.45 -6.08 14.87
N SER A 74 0.83 -5.00 14.40
CA SER A 74 -0.59 -4.96 13.99
C SER A 74 -0.75 -4.81 12.48
N VAL A 75 0.09 -5.50 11.71
CA VAL A 75 0.06 -5.47 10.24
C VAL A 75 -0.91 -6.52 9.70
N THR A 76 -1.88 -6.07 8.90
CA THR A 76 -2.73 -6.93 8.07
C THR A 76 -2.20 -6.91 6.65
N ALA A 77 -1.67 -8.05 6.20
CA ALA A 77 -1.17 -8.23 4.85
C ALA A 77 -2.11 -9.13 4.05
N HIS A 78 -2.30 -8.80 2.77
CA HIS A 78 -3.08 -9.61 1.85
C HIS A 78 -2.47 -9.56 0.45
N CYS A 79 -2.52 -10.70 -0.24
CA CYS A 79 -2.18 -10.80 -1.65
C CYS A 79 -3.02 -11.89 -2.32
N SER A 80 -3.28 -11.74 -3.62
CA SER A 80 -3.87 -12.78 -4.47
C SER A 80 -3.09 -12.85 -5.79
N ASP A 81 -3.01 -14.03 -6.40
CA ASP A 81 -2.40 -14.22 -7.72
C ASP A 81 -3.38 -13.90 -8.88
N ASP A 82 -4.66 -13.66 -8.61
CA ASP A 82 -5.68 -13.24 -9.59
C ASP A 82 -5.70 -14.04 -10.92
N GLY A 83 -5.55 -15.36 -10.83
CA GLY A 83 -5.55 -16.27 -11.99
C GLY A 83 -4.17 -16.53 -12.60
N GLU A 84 -3.11 -15.86 -12.12
CA GLU A 84 -1.73 -16.26 -12.40
C GLU A 84 -1.40 -17.62 -11.76
N PRO A 85 -0.35 -18.32 -12.23
CA PRO A 85 0.13 -19.52 -11.56
C PRO A 85 0.42 -19.25 -10.07
N SER A 86 -0.03 -20.16 -9.22
CA SER A 86 0.02 -20.01 -7.76
C SER A 86 1.44 -19.68 -7.27
N GLY A 87 1.53 -18.61 -6.47
CA GLY A 87 2.76 -18.14 -5.85
C GLY A 87 3.71 -17.38 -6.78
N THR A 88 3.30 -17.02 -7.99
CA THR A 88 4.17 -16.33 -8.96
C THR A 88 3.95 -14.83 -9.07
N ALA A 89 2.87 -14.30 -8.49
CA ALA A 89 2.52 -12.88 -8.63
C ALA A 89 2.37 -12.18 -7.27
N GLY A 90 1.31 -12.50 -6.53
CA GLY A 90 0.94 -11.82 -5.29
C GLY A 90 1.98 -12.00 -4.19
N ARG A 91 2.48 -13.23 -4.01
CA ARG A 91 3.49 -13.55 -2.97
C ARG A 91 4.83 -12.83 -3.21
N PRO A 92 5.44 -12.88 -4.40
CA PRO A 92 6.65 -12.11 -4.69
C PRO A 92 6.48 -10.60 -4.49
N ALA A 93 5.36 -10.04 -4.97
CA ALA A 93 5.08 -8.62 -4.81
C ALA A 93 4.90 -8.24 -3.33
N LEU A 94 4.21 -9.06 -2.53
CA LEU A 94 4.06 -8.84 -1.09
C LEU A 94 5.41 -8.89 -0.36
N ALA A 95 6.31 -9.80 -0.71
CA ALA A 95 7.63 -9.89 -0.09
C ALA A 95 8.47 -8.62 -0.33
N VAL A 96 8.41 -8.06 -1.54
CA VAL A 96 9.04 -6.77 -1.87
C VAL A 96 8.42 -5.64 -1.05
N LEU A 97 7.10 -5.61 -0.96
CA LEU A 97 6.39 -4.58 -0.20
C LEU A 97 6.77 -4.61 1.29
N GLN A 98 6.77 -5.80 1.91
CA GLN A 98 7.18 -5.98 3.30
C GLN A 98 8.64 -5.58 3.54
N GLY A 99 9.54 -5.87 2.59
CA GLY A 99 10.93 -5.46 2.66
C GLY A 99 11.17 -3.96 2.48
N SER A 100 10.18 -3.19 2.02
CA SER A 100 10.31 -1.75 1.79
C SER A 100 10.21 -0.89 3.06
N GLY A 101 9.67 -1.46 4.14
CA GLY A 101 9.40 -0.74 5.39
C GLY A 101 8.18 0.19 5.33
N LEU A 102 7.44 0.24 4.21
CA LEU A 102 6.21 1.02 4.08
C LEU A 102 5.00 0.29 4.67
N GLY A 103 4.10 1.06 5.29
CA GLY A 103 2.79 0.61 5.75
C GLY A 103 1.64 1.40 5.13
N ASP A 104 0.41 1.01 5.45
CA ASP A 104 -0.83 1.67 5.02
C ASP A 104 -0.90 1.94 3.50
N ILE A 105 -0.71 0.87 2.71
CA ILE A 105 -0.60 0.95 1.26
C ILE A 105 -1.34 -0.20 0.59
N ALA A 106 -2.06 0.13 -0.48
CA ALA A 106 -2.65 -0.82 -1.41
C ALA A 106 -2.01 -0.66 -2.78
N VAL A 107 -1.69 -1.80 -3.41
CA VAL A 107 -1.07 -1.88 -4.73
C VAL A 107 -1.82 -2.89 -5.57
N VAL A 108 -2.07 -2.57 -6.83
CA VAL A 108 -2.58 -3.52 -7.83
C VAL A 108 -1.61 -3.52 -9.00
N ILE A 109 -1.12 -4.71 -9.34
CA ILE A 109 -0.29 -4.89 -10.53
C ILE A 109 -1.19 -5.50 -11.61
N THR A 110 -1.53 -4.65 -12.58
CA THR A 110 -2.33 -5.00 -13.74
C THR A 110 -1.41 -5.53 -14.84
N ARG A 111 -1.73 -6.69 -15.40
CA ARG A 111 -0.95 -7.31 -16.47
C ARG A 111 -1.79 -7.46 -17.74
N TYR A 112 -1.20 -7.07 -18.87
CA TYR A 112 -1.66 -7.45 -20.21
C TYR A 112 -0.70 -8.50 -20.79
N PHE A 113 -1.25 -9.64 -21.21
CA PHE A 113 -0.47 -10.72 -21.80
C PHE A 113 0.04 -10.35 -23.20
N GLY A 114 1.35 -10.49 -23.43
CA GLY A 114 2.01 -10.11 -24.68
C GLY A 114 2.18 -11.22 -25.72
N GLY A 115 1.46 -12.34 -25.58
CA GLY A 115 1.57 -13.49 -26.49
C GLY A 115 2.74 -14.44 -26.20
N THR A 116 3.76 -14.02 -25.43
CA THR A 116 4.89 -14.88 -25.02
C THR A 116 4.84 -15.20 -23.53
N LYS A 117 5.00 -16.48 -23.18
CA LYS A 117 5.03 -16.93 -21.78
C LYS A 117 6.37 -16.57 -21.14
N LEU A 118 6.35 -15.92 -19.99
CA LEU A 118 7.56 -15.55 -19.23
C LEU A 118 8.13 -16.73 -18.40
N GLY A 119 7.35 -17.81 -18.22
CA GLY A 119 7.67 -18.88 -17.27
C GLY A 119 7.60 -18.44 -15.81
N THR A 120 7.68 -19.39 -14.87
CA THR A 120 7.52 -19.14 -13.42
C THR A 120 8.52 -18.10 -12.91
N GLY A 121 9.81 -18.25 -13.23
CA GLY A 121 10.85 -17.32 -12.78
C GLY A 121 10.74 -15.93 -13.41
N GLY A 122 10.28 -15.84 -14.66
CA GLY A 122 10.07 -14.56 -15.34
C GLY A 122 8.89 -13.78 -14.75
N LEU A 123 7.79 -14.46 -14.41
CA LEU A 123 6.65 -13.82 -13.72
C LEU A 123 7.06 -13.29 -12.35
N VAL A 124 7.71 -14.12 -11.53
CA VAL A 124 8.18 -13.73 -10.19
C VAL A 124 9.04 -12.47 -10.26
N ARG A 125 9.98 -12.40 -11.23
CA ARG A 125 10.82 -11.22 -11.43
C ARG A 125 10.00 -10.01 -11.90
N ALA A 126 9.15 -10.15 -12.92
CA ALA A 126 8.35 -9.05 -13.44
C ALA A 126 7.44 -8.41 -12.39
N TYR A 127 6.76 -9.21 -11.57
CA TYR A 127 5.93 -8.71 -10.46
C TYR A 127 6.75 -8.03 -9.37
N SER A 128 7.91 -8.62 -9.01
CA SER A 128 8.82 -8.03 -8.02
C SER A 128 9.38 -6.69 -8.50
N ASP A 129 9.79 -6.60 -9.77
CA ASP A 129 10.37 -5.40 -10.36
C ASP A 129 9.32 -4.30 -10.52
N SER A 130 8.09 -4.66 -10.91
CA SER A 130 6.95 -3.73 -10.96
C SER A 130 6.64 -3.14 -9.59
N MET A 131 6.65 -3.97 -8.54
CA MET A 131 6.49 -3.51 -7.16
C MET A 131 7.63 -2.57 -6.75
N ARG A 132 8.90 -2.92 -7.02
CA ARG A 132 10.04 -2.04 -6.68
C ARG A 132 9.95 -0.70 -7.40
N ALA A 133 9.56 -0.70 -8.67
CA ALA A 133 9.45 0.51 -9.48
C ALA A 133 8.38 1.46 -8.92
N VAL A 134 7.20 0.95 -8.58
CA VAL A 134 6.15 1.81 -7.99
C VAL A 134 6.55 2.32 -6.60
N LEU A 135 7.18 1.49 -5.75
CA LEU A 135 7.63 1.91 -4.42
C LEU A 135 8.76 2.96 -4.45
N ALA A 136 9.52 3.03 -5.56
CA ALA A 136 10.49 4.08 -5.80
C ALA A 136 9.84 5.39 -6.27
N ALA A 137 8.72 5.31 -6.98
CA ALA A 137 8.00 6.47 -7.52
C ALA A 137 7.00 7.09 -6.52
N VAL A 138 6.49 6.29 -5.56
CA VAL A 138 5.51 6.75 -4.57
C VAL A 138 6.13 7.80 -3.64
N PRO A 139 5.52 9.00 -3.51
CA PRO A 139 5.96 10.00 -2.53
C PRO A 139 5.67 9.49 -1.12
N ARG A 140 6.61 9.72 -0.19
CA ARG A 140 6.55 9.17 1.17
C ARG A 140 6.28 10.28 2.19
N ALA A 141 5.46 9.98 3.19
CA ALA A 141 5.18 10.85 4.31
C ALA A 141 5.26 10.07 5.63
N ARG A 142 5.51 10.80 6.72
CA ARG A 142 5.49 10.24 8.07
C ARG A 142 4.09 10.34 8.65
N LYS A 143 3.53 9.21 9.08
CA LYS A 143 2.24 9.14 9.79
C LYS A 143 2.44 9.48 11.27
N VAL A 144 1.95 10.64 11.68
CA VAL A 144 2.02 11.11 13.08
C VAL A 144 0.70 10.80 13.79
N ALA A 145 0.77 10.16 14.96
CA ALA A 145 -0.41 9.90 15.77
C ALA A 145 -0.91 11.20 16.40
N THR A 146 -2.15 11.59 16.10
CA THR A 146 -2.82 12.74 16.71
C THR A 146 -3.82 12.27 17.74
N VAL A 147 -3.94 13.02 18.84
CA VAL A 147 -4.98 12.82 19.84
C VAL A 147 -6.03 13.91 19.71
N THR A 148 -7.30 13.54 19.77
CA THR A 148 -8.38 14.51 19.89
C THR A 148 -8.44 14.98 21.35
N ALA A 149 -8.16 16.26 21.58
CA ALA A 149 -8.28 16.88 22.89
C ALA A 149 -9.58 17.69 22.95
N ALA A 150 -10.34 17.48 24.02
CA ALA A 150 -11.45 18.34 24.39
C ALA A 150 -11.06 19.09 25.68
N PHE A 151 -11.31 20.39 25.73
CA PHE A 151 -11.10 21.20 26.91
C PHE A 151 -12.28 22.13 27.12
N GLU A 152 -12.63 22.36 28.38
CA GLU A 152 -13.59 23.38 28.78
C GLU A 152 -12.81 24.63 29.18
N MET A 153 -13.22 25.78 28.66
CA MET A 153 -12.67 27.07 29.08
C MET A 153 -13.79 28.07 29.31
N PRO A 154 -13.65 28.97 30.30
CA PRO A 154 -14.53 30.12 30.42
C PRO A 154 -14.53 30.95 29.14
N TYR A 155 -15.71 31.46 28.74
CA TYR A 155 -15.88 32.26 27.52
C TYR A 155 -14.90 33.44 27.41
N ALA A 156 -14.50 34.02 28.55
CA ALA A 156 -13.54 35.14 28.61
C ALA A 156 -12.15 34.83 27.99
N PHE A 157 -11.79 33.55 27.82
CA PHE A 157 -10.53 33.13 27.20
C PHE A 157 -10.67 32.77 25.72
N PHE A 158 -11.89 32.77 25.16
CA PHE A 158 -12.15 32.32 23.80
C PHE A 158 -11.48 33.18 22.72
N GLU A 159 -11.42 34.51 22.91
CA GLU A 159 -10.82 35.44 21.93
C GLU A 159 -9.34 35.75 22.19
N ARG A 160 -8.76 35.16 23.25
CA ARG A 160 -7.34 35.36 23.61
C ARG A 160 -6.44 34.19 23.18
N ALA A 161 -7.03 33.20 22.52
CA ALA A 161 -6.38 31.98 22.04
C ALA A 161 -5.98 32.10 20.57
#